data_AF-Q4CKB7-F1
#
_entry.id   AF-Q4CKB7-F1
#
_cell.length_a   1.000
_cell.length_b   1.000
_cell.length_c   1.000
_cell.angle_alpha   90.00
_cell.angle_beta   90.00
_cell.angle_gamma   90.00
#
_symmetry.space_group_name_H-M   'P 1'
#
loop_
_entity.id
_entity.type
_entity.pdbx_description
1 polymer ?
#
loop_
_entity_poly.entity_id
_entity_poly.type
_entity_poly.pdbx_seq_one_letter_code
_entity_poly.pdbx_strand_id
1 'polypeptide(L)'
;MEFLKELPVSGLDALKNKFLLCEHLGGLTEEEFVEVLLRVCADYSTVNSPTEAEVRRVFARTDLLGIGRISWEEFSMYAIDSLRKREHRVMTGEKENERFHPYHVEQLLSKVHAGSVREMRVLPKIGKVMVVTTSIGGCCTMNLCGISRNLPLFGTIRQNSNVPLAWDALPQAAGGLFSNSIVCSYHGGLVRLFGVTKPNCFDCYLEEFQLMHLTDTQSAIHWVPFMNRLAMGSCKGLVTLWEMQNQSVMLRKRLSRRLITKMQSRNQLLYVASLDT
;
A
#
# COMPACT_ATOMS: atom_id res chain seq x y z
N MET A 1 -2.07 27.41 -11.08
CA MET A 1 -1.09 27.42 -12.20
C MET A 1 -1.38 28.50 -13.24
N GLU A 2 -2.59 29.07 -13.33
CA GLU A 2 -2.82 30.19 -14.27
C GLU A 2 -1.99 31.44 -13.92
N PHE A 3 -1.79 31.72 -12.64
CA PHE A 3 -0.91 32.80 -12.20
C PHE A 3 0.52 32.71 -12.77
N LEU A 4 1.05 31.50 -13.04
CA LEU A 4 2.37 31.36 -13.67
C LEU A 4 2.38 31.79 -15.14
N LYS A 5 1.24 31.75 -15.83
CA LYS A 5 1.11 32.26 -17.20
C LYS A 5 1.11 33.79 -17.25
N GLU A 6 0.69 34.43 -16.15
CA GLU A 6 0.63 35.89 -16.04
C GLU A 6 2.01 36.48 -15.68
N LEU A 7 2.95 35.66 -15.21
CA LEU A 7 4.30 36.13 -14.90
C LEU A 7 5.09 36.44 -16.18
N PRO A 8 5.72 37.61 -16.29
CA PRO A 8 6.67 37.88 -17.37
C PRO A 8 7.91 36.97 -17.25
N VAL A 9 8.69 36.86 -18.32
CA VAL A 9 9.93 36.07 -18.34
C VAL A 9 10.86 36.43 -17.17
N SER A 10 10.99 37.72 -16.86
CA SER A 10 11.76 38.20 -15.69
C SER A 10 11.21 37.69 -14.35
N GLY A 11 9.89 37.53 -14.22
CA GLY A 11 9.26 36.95 -13.04
C GLY A 11 9.52 35.45 -12.91
N LEU A 12 9.50 34.73 -14.03
CA LEU A 12 9.87 33.31 -14.06
C LEU A 12 11.36 33.10 -13.75
N ASP A 13 12.23 33.97 -14.25
CA ASP A 13 13.67 33.95 -13.94
C ASP A 13 13.93 34.27 -12.47
N ALA A 14 13.20 35.24 -11.90
CA ALA A 14 13.27 35.53 -10.47
C ALA A 14 12.84 34.33 -9.63
N LEU A 15 11.75 33.65 -10.01
CA LEU A 15 11.29 32.43 -9.36
C LEU A 15 12.34 31.32 -9.45
N LYS A 16 12.88 31.05 -10.65
CA LYS A 16 13.92 30.06 -10.89
C LYS A 16 15.16 30.32 -10.02
N ASN A 17 15.62 31.57 -9.97
CA ASN A 17 16.76 31.95 -9.15
C ASN A 17 16.53 31.65 -7.67
N LYS A 18 15.32 31.83 -7.14
CA LYS A 18 15.01 31.47 -5.75
C LYS A 18 15.11 29.97 -5.48
N PHE A 19 14.68 29.12 -6.42
CA PHE A 19 14.88 27.67 -6.29
C PHE A 19 16.35 27.29 -6.34
N LEU A 20 17.12 27.87 -7.27
CA LEU A 20 18.55 27.58 -7.43
C LEU A 20 19.38 27.91 -6.17
N LEU A 21 18.98 28.92 -5.40
CA LEU A 21 19.63 29.23 -4.11
C LEU A 21 19.52 28.08 -3.10
N CYS A 22 18.47 27.27 -3.15
CA CYS A 22 18.24 26.13 -2.25
C CYS A 22 18.50 24.76 -2.93
N GLU A 23 19.09 24.75 -4.12
CA GLU A 23 19.36 23.51 -4.87
C GLU A 23 20.30 22.56 -4.10
N HIS A 24 21.29 23.12 -3.39
CA HIS A 24 22.20 22.37 -2.52
C HIS A 24 21.51 21.66 -1.34
N LEU A 25 20.30 22.09 -0.97
CA LEU A 25 19.46 21.46 0.07
C LEU A 25 18.43 20.48 -0.52
N GLY A 26 18.44 20.27 -1.84
CA GLY A 26 17.44 19.47 -2.56
C GLY A 26 16.17 20.23 -2.93
N GLY A 27 16.13 21.56 -2.73
CA GLY A 27 14.98 22.40 -3.07
C GLY A 27 14.33 23.10 -1.88
N LEU A 28 13.18 23.72 -2.11
CA LEU A 28 12.45 24.55 -1.14
C LEU A 28 11.53 23.70 -0.26
N THR A 29 11.45 23.99 1.04
CA THR A 29 10.40 23.43 1.91
C THR A 29 9.02 23.99 1.57
N GLU A 30 7.95 23.45 2.17
CA GLU A 30 6.59 23.95 1.94
C GLU A 30 6.46 25.44 2.28
N GLU A 31 7.00 25.86 3.43
CA GLU A 31 6.97 27.26 3.87
C GLU A 31 7.77 28.17 2.94
N GLU A 32 8.99 27.75 2.56
CA GLU A 32 9.85 28.50 1.65
C GLU A 32 9.22 28.64 0.27
N PHE A 33 8.63 27.56 -0.25
CA PHE A 33 7.94 27.54 -1.54
C PHE A 33 6.74 28.49 -1.55
N VAL A 34 5.93 28.47 -0.48
CA VAL A 34 4.78 29.35 -0.33
C VAL A 34 5.22 30.82 -0.29
N GLU A 35 6.21 31.15 0.54
CA GLU A 35 6.74 32.51 0.64
C GLU A 35 7.29 33.00 -0.70
N VAL A 36 8.15 32.20 -1.33
CA VAL A 36 8.81 32.55 -2.59
C VAL A 36 7.78 32.81 -3.69
N LEU A 37 6.79 31.94 -3.85
CA LEU A 37 5.84 32.03 -4.94
C LEU A 37 4.84 33.18 -4.72
N LEU A 38 4.39 33.41 -3.49
CA LEU A 38 3.56 34.58 -3.17
C LEU A 38 4.33 35.90 -3.34
N ARG A 39 5.60 35.96 -2.90
CA ARG A 39 6.44 37.15 -3.06
C ARG A 39 6.66 37.49 -4.53
N VAL A 40 7.02 36.52 -5.37
CA VAL A 40 7.20 36.74 -6.81
C VAL A 40 5.89 37.20 -7.47
N CYS A 41 4.75 36.61 -7.12
CA CYS A 41 3.46 37.08 -7.65
C CYS A 41 3.13 38.51 -7.21
N ALA A 42 3.46 38.89 -5.98
CA ALA A 42 3.28 40.25 -5.47
C ALA A 42 4.19 41.26 -6.18
N ASP A 43 5.48 40.93 -6.32
CA ASP A 43 6.49 41.80 -6.96
C ASP A 43 6.14 42.13 -8.42
N TYR A 44 5.45 41.21 -9.11
CA TYR A 44 5.07 41.36 -10.51
C TYR A 44 3.58 41.70 -10.72
N SER A 45 2.85 42.07 -9.66
CA SER A 45 1.46 42.57 -9.73
C SER A 45 0.51 41.69 -10.57
N THR A 46 0.58 40.37 -10.41
CA THR A 46 -0.32 39.45 -11.12
C THR A 46 -1.77 39.72 -10.74
N VAL A 47 -2.66 39.82 -11.74
CA VAL A 47 -4.09 40.16 -11.55
C VAL A 47 -4.78 39.12 -10.66
N ASN A 48 -4.37 37.86 -10.78
CA ASN A 48 -4.90 36.74 -10.01
C ASN A 48 -3.82 36.14 -9.10
N SER A 49 -3.38 36.91 -8.10
CA SER A 49 -2.43 36.41 -7.09
C SER A 49 -3.01 35.17 -6.39
N PRO A 50 -2.28 34.03 -6.37
CA PRO A 50 -2.80 32.82 -5.75
C PRO A 50 -2.94 32.99 -4.25
N THR A 51 -3.95 32.36 -3.65
CA THR A 51 -4.07 32.26 -2.20
C THR A 51 -3.02 31.30 -1.64
N GLU A 52 -2.61 31.49 -0.38
CA GLU A 52 -1.70 30.58 0.33
C GLU A 52 -2.14 29.11 0.25
N ALA A 53 -3.45 28.86 0.38
CA ALA A 53 -4.05 27.54 0.26
C ALA A 53 -3.97 26.94 -1.16
N GLU A 54 -3.94 27.77 -2.20
CA GLU A 54 -3.69 27.31 -3.57
C GLU A 54 -2.22 26.96 -3.79
N VAL A 55 -1.31 27.76 -3.24
CA VAL A 55 0.14 27.52 -3.35
C VAL A 55 0.54 26.24 -2.61
N ARG A 56 0.05 26.03 -1.37
CA ARG A 56 0.24 24.76 -0.64
C ARG A 56 -0.31 23.55 -1.40
N ARG A 57 -1.46 23.71 -2.08
CA ARG A 57 -2.01 22.65 -2.94
C ARG A 57 -1.12 22.35 -4.14
N VAL A 58 -0.38 23.33 -4.67
CA VAL A 58 0.60 23.09 -5.74
C VAL A 58 1.82 22.36 -5.19
N PHE A 59 2.32 22.75 -4.01
CA PHE A 59 3.42 22.06 -3.33
C PHE A 59 3.11 20.57 -3.16
N ALA A 60 1.99 20.25 -2.51
CA ALA A 60 1.57 18.88 -2.25
C ALA A 60 1.33 18.03 -3.51
N ARG A 61 1.11 18.66 -4.67
CA ARG A 61 0.95 17.96 -5.96
C ARG A 61 2.27 17.75 -6.71
N THR A 62 3.31 18.48 -6.31
CA THR A 62 4.62 18.47 -6.97
C THR A 62 5.61 17.60 -6.19
N ASP A 63 5.55 17.60 -4.86
CA ASP A 63 6.34 16.70 -3.99
C ASP A 63 5.82 15.25 -4.06
N LEU A 64 6.03 14.61 -5.21
CA LEU A 64 5.56 13.24 -5.49
C LEU A 64 6.27 12.20 -4.62
N LEU A 65 7.50 12.50 -4.18
CA LEU A 65 8.32 11.61 -3.36
C LEU A 65 8.05 11.78 -1.86
N GLY A 66 7.41 12.89 -1.47
CA GLY A 66 7.09 13.18 -0.07
C GLY A 66 8.31 13.57 0.75
N ILE A 67 9.35 14.11 0.11
CA ILE A 67 10.62 14.51 0.73
C ILE A 67 10.41 15.75 1.61
N GLY A 68 9.32 16.50 1.39
CA GLY A 68 9.07 17.79 2.01
C GLY A 68 9.91 18.91 1.38
N ARG A 69 10.50 18.65 0.22
CA ARG A 69 11.27 19.62 -0.57
C ARG A 69 10.98 19.47 -2.06
N ILE A 70 10.95 20.58 -2.77
CA ILE A 70 10.71 20.61 -4.23
C ILE A 70 11.82 21.36 -4.93
N SER A 71 12.42 20.71 -5.92
CA SER A 71 13.38 21.29 -6.84
C SER A 71 12.71 22.09 -7.97
N TRP A 72 13.49 22.94 -8.64
CA TRP A 72 13.00 23.66 -9.83
C TRP A 72 12.56 22.69 -10.94
N GLU A 73 13.28 21.59 -11.12
CA GLU A 73 12.99 20.60 -12.15
C GLU A 73 11.63 19.93 -11.91
N GLU A 74 11.36 19.49 -10.67
CA GLU A 74 10.07 18.91 -10.30
C GLU A 74 8.92 19.91 -10.48
N PHE A 75 9.12 21.15 -10.00
CA PHE A 75 8.11 22.19 -10.13
C PHE A 75 7.83 22.59 -11.58
N SER A 76 8.87 22.77 -12.39
CA SER A 76 8.72 23.14 -13.81
C SER A 76 8.08 22.00 -14.61
N MET A 77 8.46 20.75 -14.36
CA MET A 77 7.82 19.58 -14.96
C MET A 77 6.34 19.49 -14.58
N TYR A 78 6.01 19.65 -13.30
CA TYR A 78 4.61 19.68 -12.84
C TYR A 78 3.83 20.82 -13.51
N ALA A 79 4.43 22.00 -13.66
CA ALA A 79 3.82 23.14 -14.33
C ALA A 79 3.51 22.83 -15.79
N ILE A 80 4.49 22.32 -16.55
CA ILE A 80 4.34 21.94 -17.96
C ILE A 80 3.24 20.88 -18.11
N ASP A 81 3.27 19.83 -17.30
CA ASP A 81 2.27 18.76 -17.34
C ASP A 81 0.87 19.25 -16.96
N SER A 82 0.77 20.13 -15.98
CA SER A 82 -0.52 20.73 -15.58
C SER A 82 -1.11 21.59 -16.70
N LEU A 83 -0.27 22.23 -17.52
CA LEU A 83 -0.72 23.01 -18.67
C LEU A 83 -1.16 22.10 -19.82
N ARG A 84 -0.37 21.09 -20.18
CA ARG A 84 -0.68 20.11 -21.25
C ARG A 84 -1.95 19.31 -20.97
N LYS A 85 -2.14 18.86 -19.72
CA LYS A 85 -3.35 18.11 -19.31
C LYS A 85 -4.61 18.96 -19.42
N ARG A 86 -4.51 20.29 -19.31
CA ARG A 86 -5.66 21.18 -19.44
C ARG A 86 -6.10 21.33 -20.90
N GLU A 87 -5.14 21.42 -21.82
CA GLU A 87 -5.42 21.41 -23.27
C GLU A 87 -6.12 20.11 -23.69
N HIS A 88 -5.69 18.96 -23.14
CA HIS A 88 -6.35 17.68 -23.40
C HIS A 88 -7.75 17.58 -22.76
N ARG A 89 -7.96 18.09 -21.54
CA ARG A 89 -9.27 18.07 -20.86
C ARG A 89 -10.34 18.91 -21.58
N VAL A 90 -9.96 20.02 -22.20
CA VAL A 90 -10.89 20.86 -22.99
C VAL A 90 -11.34 20.12 -24.25
N MET A 91 -10.49 19.25 -24.81
CA MET A 91 -10.81 18.45 -26.01
C MET A 91 -11.63 17.19 -25.72
N THR A 92 -11.49 16.55 -24.56
CA THR A 92 -12.08 15.21 -24.32
C THR A 92 -13.22 15.14 -23.31
N GLY A 93 -13.57 16.21 -22.60
CA GLY A 93 -14.74 16.24 -21.70
C GLY A 93 -14.68 15.25 -20.53
N GLU A 94 -13.53 14.65 -20.25
CA GLU A 94 -13.38 13.68 -19.18
C GLU A 94 -13.44 14.37 -17.81
N LYS A 95 -14.53 14.07 -17.07
CA LYS A 95 -14.67 14.37 -15.64
C LYS A 95 -13.45 13.84 -14.89
N GLU A 96 -13.00 14.58 -13.89
CA GLU A 96 -11.87 14.23 -13.03
C GLU A 96 -12.03 12.82 -12.44
N ASN A 97 -11.44 11.81 -13.10
CA ASN A 97 -11.08 10.59 -12.41
C ASN A 97 -10.12 11.01 -11.29
N GLU A 98 -10.54 10.73 -10.06
CA GLU A 98 -9.76 10.88 -8.83
C GLU A 98 -8.32 10.46 -9.11
N ARG A 99 -7.43 11.46 -9.26
CA ARG A 99 -6.05 11.21 -9.63
C ARG A 99 -5.43 10.33 -8.55
N PHE A 100 -4.76 9.27 -8.97
CA PHE A 100 -3.98 8.42 -8.08
C PHE A 100 -2.87 9.28 -7.42
N HIS A 101 -2.94 9.44 -6.10
CA HIS A 101 -1.89 10.09 -5.30
C HIS A 101 -1.17 8.98 -4.53
N PRO A 102 0.05 8.58 -4.95
CA PRO A 102 0.86 7.73 -4.09
C PRO A 102 1.24 8.55 -2.85
N TYR A 103 1.01 8.00 -1.66
CA TYR A 103 1.53 8.55 -0.41
C TYR A 103 2.73 7.70 0.01
N HIS A 104 3.80 8.34 0.50
CA HIS A 104 4.88 7.59 1.13
C HIS A 104 4.36 7.00 2.46
N VAL A 105 4.67 5.73 2.73
CA VAL A 105 4.17 4.99 3.92
C VAL A 105 4.54 5.70 5.22
N GLU A 106 5.67 6.41 5.24
CA GLU A 106 6.12 7.20 6.40
C GLU A 106 5.21 8.42 6.68
N GLN A 107 4.61 9.03 5.67
CA GLN A 107 3.69 10.16 5.85
C GLN A 107 2.36 9.76 6.48
N LEU A 108 1.95 8.49 6.28
CA LEU A 108 0.74 7.94 6.88
C LEU A 108 1.00 7.31 8.24
N LEU A 109 2.25 7.20 8.69
CA LEU A 109 2.61 6.50 9.92
C LEU A 109 3.54 7.38 10.76
N SER A 110 2.96 8.36 11.45
CA SER A 110 3.68 9.17 12.45
C SER A 110 4.24 8.34 13.62
N LYS A 111 3.79 7.08 13.76
CA LYS A 111 4.38 6.10 14.66
C LYS A 111 5.36 5.24 13.88
N VAL A 112 6.63 5.62 13.92
CA VAL A 112 7.77 4.80 13.50
C VAL A 112 7.58 3.39 14.04
N HIS A 113 7.26 2.43 13.18
CA HIS A 113 7.30 1.03 13.55
C HIS A 113 8.75 0.72 13.94
N ALA A 114 8.98 0.17 15.13
CA ALA A 114 10.33 -0.14 15.64
C ALA A 114 11.05 -1.27 14.86
N GLY A 115 10.72 -1.46 13.58
CA GLY A 115 11.16 -2.53 12.71
C GLY A 115 10.87 -2.21 11.24
N SER A 116 11.37 -3.06 10.34
CA SER A 116 11.17 -2.91 8.89
C SER A 116 9.79 -3.39 8.47
N VAL A 117 9.12 -2.65 7.57
CA VAL A 117 7.88 -3.11 6.94
C VAL A 117 8.25 -4.13 5.86
N ARG A 118 7.85 -5.40 6.07
CA ARG A 118 8.11 -6.50 5.14
C ARG A 118 7.06 -6.59 4.04
N GLU A 119 5.80 -6.36 4.39
CA GLU A 119 4.68 -6.40 3.46
C GLU A 119 3.56 -5.48 3.95
N MET A 120 2.92 -4.80 3.01
CA MET A 120 1.71 -4.02 3.27
C MET A 120 0.70 -4.31 2.16
N ARG A 121 -0.52 -4.72 2.52
CA ARG A 121 -1.55 -5.08 1.55
C ARG A 121 -2.91 -4.55 1.99
N VAL A 122 -3.57 -3.82 1.10
CA VAL A 122 -4.98 -3.45 1.27
C VAL A 122 -5.84 -4.69 1.07
N LEU A 123 -6.83 -4.88 1.94
CA LEU A 123 -7.80 -5.98 1.91
C LEU A 123 -9.19 -5.40 1.66
N PRO A 124 -9.56 -5.11 0.39
CA PRO A 124 -10.76 -4.32 0.09
C PRO A 124 -12.05 -4.95 0.61
N LYS A 125 -12.17 -6.29 0.50
CA LYS A 125 -13.35 -7.03 0.95
C LYS A 125 -13.55 -7.02 2.45
N ILE A 126 -12.49 -6.81 3.22
CA ILE A 126 -12.51 -6.73 4.69
C ILE A 126 -12.52 -5.25 5.15
N GLY A 127 -12.23 -4.31 4.25
CA GLY A 127 -12.16 -2.87 4.56
C GLY A 127 -11.00 -2.53 5.51
N LYS A 128 -9.87 -3.24 5.39
CA LYS A 128 -8.69 -3.09 6.27
C LYS A 128 -7.39 -3.09 5.46
N VAL A 129 -6.28 -2.73 6.11
CA VAL A 129 -4.92 -2.90 5.60
C VAL A 129 -4.16 -3.85 6.51
N MET A 130 -3.48 -4.84 5.96
CA MET A 130 -2.53 -5.65 6.70
C MET A 130 -1.14 -5.03 6.58
N VAL A 131 -0.49 -4.81 7.72
CA VAL A 131 0.89 -4.32 7.82
C VAL A 131 1.72 -5.39 8.53
N VAL A 132 2.68 -5.95 7.82
CA VAL A 132 3.61 -6.96 8.33
C VAL A 132 4.95 -6.29 8.58
N THR A 133 5.37 -6.24 9.83
CA THR A 133 6.64 -5.64 10.24
C THR A 133 7.56 -6.68 10.87
N THR A 134 8.87 -6.51 10.75
CA THR A 134 9.89 -7.35 11.37
C THR A 134 10.75 -6.49 12.26
N SER A 135 10.84 -6.80 13.55
CA SER A 135 11.72 -6.08 14.48
C SER A 135 13.18 -6.47 14.27
N ILE A 136 14.10 -5.70 14.87
CA ILE A 136 15.55 -5.94 14.81
C ILE A 136 15.93 -7.36 15.32
N GLY A 137 15.11 -7.97 16.17
CA GLY A 137 15.29 -9.34 16.65
C GLY A 137 14.71 -10.45 15.75
N GLY A 138 14.21 -10.11 14.56
CA GLY A 138 13.57 -11.06 13.65
C GLY A 138 12.12 -11.42 14.00
N CYS A 139 11.57 -10.87 15.09
CA CYS A 139 10.17 -11.08 15.45
C CYS A 139 9.27 -10.37 14.45
N CYS A 140 8.37 -11.12 13.82
CA CYS A 140 7.39 -10.58 12.89
C CYS A 140 6.11 -10.20 13.66
N THR A 141 5.50 -9.08 13.30
CA THR A 141 4.16 -8.70 13.77
C THR A 141 3.26 -8.40 12.58
N MET A 142 2.03 -8.90 12.63
CA MET A 142 1.02 -8.64 11.62
C MET A 142 -0.09 -7.81 12.24
N ASN A 143 -0.17 -6.56 11.83
CA ASN A 143 -1.13 -5.57 12.31
C ASN A 143 -2.20 -5.36 11.24
N LEU A 144 -3.44 -5.62 11.60
CA LEU A 144 -4.59 -5.23 10.82
C LEU A 144 -4.99 -3.82 11.22
N CYS A 145 -5.08 -2.91 10.26
CA CYS A 145 -5.34 -1.50 10.46
C CYS A 145 -6.58 -1.04 9.69
N GLY A 146 -7.22 0.03 10.17
CA GLY A 146 -8.27 0.72 9.42
C GLY A 146 -7.75 1.40 8.16
N ILE A 147 -8.57 1.46 7.10
CA ILE A 147 -8.27 2.24 5.89
C ILE A 147 -8.63 3.71 6.16
N SER A 148 -7.84 4.38 6.99
CA SER A 148 -7.95 5.80 7.27
C SER A 148 -6.56 6.41 7.47
N ARG A 149 -6.48 7.74 7.53
CA ARG A 149 -5.24 8.44 7.90
C ARG A 149 -4.70 7.85 9.21
N ASN A 150 -3.38 7.69 9.30
CA ASN A 150 -2.68 7.10 10.45
C ASN A 150 -2.85 5.59 10.64
N LEU A 151 -3.57 4.89 9.74
CA LEU A 151 -3.77 3.43 9.76
C LEU A 151 -4.04 2.91 11.19
N PRO A 152 -5.13 3.37 11.84
CA PRO A 152 -5.38 3.06 13.24
C PRO A 152 -5.42 1.55 13.44
N LEU A 153 -4.67 1.07 14.43
CA LEU A 153 -4.57 -0.35 14.73
C LEU A 153 -5.96 -0.89 15.04
N PHE A 154 -6.40 -1.82 14.20
CA PHE A 154 -7.60 -2.59 14.46
C PHE A 154 -7.25 -3.78 15.33
N GLY A 155 -6.30 -4.64 14.95
CA GLY A 155 -5.85 -5.75 15.79
C GLY A 155 -4.54 -6.37 15.32
N THR A 156 -3.97 -7.25 16.14
CA THR A 156 -2.64 -7.83 15.92
C THR A 156 -2.70 -9.34 16.00
N ILE A 157 -2.06 -10.04 15.08
CA ILE A 157 -1.83 -11.49 15.23
C ILE A 157 -0.59 -11.68 16.10
N ARG A 158 -0.78 -12.19 17.32
CA ARG A 158 0.33 -12.42 18.26
C ARG A 158 1.19 -13.58 17.77
N GLN A 159 2.45 -13.31 17.42
CA GLN A 159 3.40 -14.33 16.99
C GLN A 159 4.35 -14.63 18.13
N ASN A 160 4.06 -15.66 18.93
CA ASN A 160 4.84 -16.02 20.11
C ASN A 160 6.23 -16.61 19.82
N SER A 161 6.69 -16.64 18.56
CA SER A 161 8.06 -17.03 18.12
C SER A 161 8.14 -17.32 16.62
N ASN A 162 7.01 -17.69 16.00
CA ASN A 162 7.01 -18.19 14.64
C ASN A 162 6.67 -17.09 13.63
N VAL A 163 7.58 -16.84 12.70
CA VAL A 163 7.38 -15.97 11.54
C VAL A 163 6.50 -16.70 10.52
N PRO A 164 5.40 -16.09 10.03
CA PRO A 164 4.59 -16.68 8.98
C PRO A 164 5.39 -16.75 7.68
N LEU A 165 5.28 -17.88 7.00
CA LEU A 165 5.91 -18.12 5.70
C LEU A 165 5.11 -17.46 4.58
N ALA A 166 3.79 -17.63 4.63
CA ALA A 166 2.84 -16.99 3.76
C ALA A 166 1.52 -16.77 4.50
N TRP A 167 0.76 -15.78 4.05
CA TRP A 167 -0.56 -15.48 4.57
C TRP A 167 -1.48 -15.00 3.44
N ASP A 168 -2.78 -15.15 3.64
CA ASP A 168 -3.77 -14.51 2.80
C ASP A 168 -5.05 -14.17 3.57
N ALA A 169 -5.88 -13.33 2.98
CA ALA A 169 -7.18 -12.96 3.52
C ALA A 169 -8.29 -13.84 2.93
N LEU A 170 -9.14 -14.37 3.80
CA LEU A 170 -10.32 -15.14 3.48
C LEU A 170 -11.54 -14.21 3.59
N PRO A 171 -11.99 -13.58 2.48
CA PRO A 171 -13.15 -12.71 2.52
C PRO A 171 -14.40 -13.50 2.87
N GLN A 172 -15.40 -12.82 3.43
CA GLN A 172 -16.73 -13.38 3.69
C GLN A 172 -17.28 -14.17 2.51
N ALA A 173 -17.31 -15.50 2.65
CA ALA A 173 -18.27 -16.35 1.94
C ALA A 173 -19.55 -16.36 2.79
N ALA A 174 -20.71 -16.19 2.15
CA ALA A 174 -22.00 -16.11 2.82
C ALA A 174 -22.17 -17.28 3.83
N GLY A 175 -22.40 -16.97 5.10
CA GLY A 175 -22.77 -17.94 6.14
C GLY A 175 -21.68 -18.87 6.67
N GLY A 176 -20.40 -18.64 6.34
CA GLY A 176 -19.31 -19.52 6.81
C GLY A 176 -18.67 -19.08 8.14
N LEU A 177 -18.35 -20.06 9.00
CA LEU A 177 -17.50 -19.91 10.19
C LEU A 177 -16.16 -19.20 9.90
N PHE A 178 -15.69 -19.29 8.66
CA PHE A 178 -14.40 -18.74 8.21
C PHE A 178 -14.50 -17.33 7.63
N SER A 179 -15.66 -16.68 7.72
CA SER A 179 -15.88 -15.37 7.10
C SER A 179 -14.99 -14.29 7.72
N ASN A 180 -14.33 -13.52 6.86
CA ASN A 180 -13.40 -12.45 7.25
C ASN A 180 -12.33 -12.95 8.20
N SER A 181 -11.47 -13.84 7.72
CA SER A 181 -10.34 -14.36 8.47
C SER A 181 -9.01 -14.13 7.76
N ILE A 182 -7.93 -14.17 8.51
CA ILE A 182 -6.56 -14.19 7.99
C ILE A 182 -6.02 -15.58 8.21
N VAL A 183 -5.51 -16.21 7.15
CA VAL A 183 -4.87 -17.51 7.22
C VAL A 183 -3.36 -17.34 7.11
N CYS A 184 -2.61 -18.00 7.99
CA CYS A 184 -1.16 -17.95 8.05
C CYS A 184 -0.57 -19.35 8.04
N SER A 185 0.49 -19.56 7.26
CA SER A 185 1.31 -20.78 7.29
C SER A 185 2.58 -20.54 8.09
N TYR A 186 3.04 -21.58 8.77
CA TYR A 186 4.27 -21.59 9.53
C TYR A 186 5.08 -22.86 9.23
N HIS A 187 6.33 -22.85 9.69
CA HIS A 187 7.16 -24.05 9.67
C HIS A 187 6.51 -25.22 10.42
N GLY A 188 6.84 -26.44 10.01
CA GLY A 188 6.30 -27.66 10.61
C GLY A 188 4.90 -28.04 10.13
N GLY A 189 4.41 -27.42 9.05
CA GLY A 189 3.10 -27.73 8.48
C GLY A 189 1.92 -27.14 9.25
N LEU A 190 2.17 -26.19 10.15
CA LEU A 190 1.11 -25.50 10.89
C LEU A 190 0.45 -24.43 10.01
N VAL A 191 -0.88 -24.46 9.93
CA VAL A 191 -1.68 -23.40 9.32
C VAL A 191 -2.73 -22.93 10.32
N ARG A 192 -2.79 -21.62 10.56
CA ARG A 192 -3.67 -21.01 11.57
C ARG A 192 -4.61 -20.00 10.94
N LEU A 193 -5.81 -19.90 11.47
CA LEU A 193 -6.81 -18.92 11.05
C LEU A 193 -7.18 -17.99 12.20
N PHE A 194 -7.19 -16.70 11.89
CA PHE A 194 -7.48 -15.63 12.82
C PHE A 194 -8.72 -14.86 12.38
N GLY A 195 -9.69 -14.71 13.27
CA GLY A 195 -10.92 -13.98 13.00
C GLY A 195 -10.65 -12.49 12.94
N VAL A 196 -11.24 -11.79 11.97
CA VAL A 196 -11.18 -10.32 11.90
C VAL A 196 -12.32 -9.67 12.71
N THR A 197 -13.21 -10.46 13.29
CA THR A 197 -14.18 -9.99 14.28
C THR A 197 -13.54 -9.98 15.65
N LYS A 198 -13.55 -8.83 16.34
CA LYS A 198 -13.13 -8.77 17.73
C LYS A 198 -14.26 -9.18 18.66
N PRO A 199 -14.07 -10.17 19.54
CA PRO A 199 -15.04 -10.46 20.59
C PRO A 199 -15.07 -9.34 21.66
N ASN A 200 -13.96 -8.63 21.85
CA ASN A 200 -13.81 -7.59 22.86
C ASN A 200 -13.03 -6.38 22.31
N CYS A 201 -13.50 -5.16 22.57
CA CYS A 201 -12.84 -3.93 22.13
C CYS A 201 -11.49 -3.66 22.84
N PHE A 202 -11.29 -4.25 24.02
CA PHE A 202 -10.06 -4.06 24.81
C PHE A 202 -8.92 -4.99 24.40
N ASP A 203 -9.21 -6.09 23.72
CA ASP A 203 -8.16 -6.98 23.23
C ASP A 203 -7.58 -6.43 21.93
N CYS A 204 -6.25 -6.23 21.89
CA CYS A 204 -5.57 -5.86 20.67
C CYS A 204 -5.33 -7.07 19.77
N TYR A 205 -5.44 -8.29 20.27
CA TYR A 205 -5.14 -9.49 19.51
C TYR A 205 -6.34 -10.00 18.70
N LEU A 206 -6.05 -10.54 17.51
CA LEU A 206 -7.05 -11.28 16.74
C LEU A 206 -7.15 -12.70 17.28
N GLU A 207 -8.38 -13.19 17.44
CA GLU A 207 -8.65 -14.52 17.99
C GLU A 207 -8.26 -15.62 17.00
N GLU A 208 -7.42 -16.56 17.44
CA GLU A 208 -7.18 -17.80 16.72
C GLU A 208 -8.37 -18.73 16.94
N PHE A 209 -9.07 -19.11 15.86
CA PHE A 209 -10.25 -19.98 15.97
C PHE A 209 -10.07 -21.32 15.27
N GLN A 210 -9.01 -21.50 14.48
CA GLN A 210 -8.70 -22.79 13.86
C GLN A 210 -7.19 -22.99 13.69
N LEU A 211 -6.76 -24.22 13.95
CA LEU A 211 -5.41 -24.73 13.72
C LEU A 211 -5.48 -26.01 12.88
N MET A 212 -4.62 -26.09 11.87
CA MET A 212 -4.41 -27.30 11.07
C MET A 212 -2.97 -27.77 11.16
N HIS A 213 -2.82 -29.09 11.22
CA HIS A 213 -1.54 -29.78 11.10
C HIS A 213 -1.47 -30.49 9.75
N LEU A 214 -0.63 -29.98 8.86
CA LEU A 214 -0.36 -30.57 7.56
C LEU A 214 0.97 -31.32 7.57
N THR A 215 1.09 -32.31 6.69
CA THR A 215 2.30 -33.13 6.55
C THR A 215 3.52 -32.35 6.07
N ASP A 216 3.31 -31.37 5.19
CA ASP A 216 4.37 -30.55 4.63
C ASP A 216 4.21 -29.09 5.07
N THR A 217 5.32 -28.38 5.18
CA THR A 217 5.33 -26.93 5.37
C THR A 217 4.77 -26.24 4.13
N GLN A 218 3.77 -25.38 4.32
CA GLN A 218 3.18 -24.58 3.26
C GLN A 218 3.97 -23.27 3.14
N SER A 219 4.53 -23.03 1.96
CA SER A 219 5.37 -21.87 1.65
C SER A 219 4.62 -20.79 0.89
N ALA A 220 3.48 -21.13 0.31
CA ALA A 220 2.59 -20.20 -0.35
C ALA A 220 1.15 -20.53 0.03
N ILE A 221 0.37 -19.50 0.32
CA ILE A 221 -1.07 -19.60 0.55
C ILE A 221 -1.75 -18.57 -0.35
N HIS A 222 -2.86 -18.96 -0.96
CA HIS A 222 -3.68 -18.08 -1.79
C HIS A 222 -5.14 -18.49 -1.74
N TRP A 223 -6.03 -17.56 -1.40
CA TRP A 223 -7.46 -17.76 -1.50
C TRP A 223 -7.90 -17.71 -2.96
N VAL A 224 -8.57 -18.76 -3.44
CA VAL A 224 -9.05 -18.89 -4.81
C VAL A 224 -10.53 -18.50 -4.85
N PRO A 225 -10.89 -17.25 -5.23
CA PRO A 225 -12.23 -16.74 -4.98
C PRO A 225 -13.31 -17.44 -5.81
N PHE A 226 -12.99 -17.80 -7.06
CA PHE A 226 -13.95 -18.42 -7.98
C PHE A 226 -14.28 -19.88 -7.60
N MET A 227 -13.40 -20.55 -6.87
CA MET A 227 -13.64 -21.89 -6.35
C MET A 227 -14.17 -21.88 -4.91
N ASN A 228 -14.06 -20.74 -4.20
CA ASN A 228 -14.29 -20.68 -2.76
C ASN A 228 -13.42 -21.71 -2.01
N ARG A 229 -12.10 -21.74 -2.32
CA ARG A 229 -11.13 -22.71 -1.80
C ARG A 229 -9.82 -22.05 -1.42
N LEU A 230 -9.12 -22.65 -0.48
CA LEU A 230 -7.75 -22.28 -0.14
C LEU A 230 -6.76 -23.09 -0.97
N ALA A 231 -5.90 -22.43 -1.74
CA ALA A 231 -4.75 -23.05 -2.36
C ALA A 231 -3.55 -22.96 -1.40
N MET A 232 -2.87 -24.08 -1.21
CA MET A 232 -1.65 -24.19 -0.39
C MET A 232 -0.54 -24.85 -1.21
N GLY A 233 0.58 -24.16 -1.34
CA GLY A 233 1.78 -24.63 -2.03
C GLY A 233 2.85 -25.00 -1.02
N SER A 234 3.42 -26.20 -1.14
CA SER A 234 4.39 -26.71 -0.17
C SER A 234 5.85 -26.45 -0.54
N CYS A 235 6.73 -26.61 0.45
CA CYS A 235 8.18 -26.62 0.26
C CYS A 235 8.71 -27.74 -0.65
N LYS A 236 7.86 -28.72 -0.99
CA LYS A 236 8.18 -29.86 -1.86
C LYS A 236 7.44 -29.81 -3.20
N GLY A 237 6.85 -28.68 -3.59
CA GLY A 237 6.24 -28.51 -4.91
C GLY A 237 4.85 -29.14 -5.07
N LEU A 238 4.19 -29.47 -3.96
CA LEU A 238 2.80 -29.92 -3.97
C LEU A 238 1.88 -28.71 -3.86
N VAL A 239 0.85 -28.67 -4.71
CA VAL A 239 -0.27 -27.74 -4.58
C VAL A 239 -1.49 -28.51 -4.12
N THR A 240 -2.11 -28.01 -3.05
CA THR A 240 -3.31 -28.57 -2.42
C THR A 240 -4.43 -27.55 -2.51
N LEU A 241 -5.60 -27.96 -3.00
CA LEU A 241 -6.84 -27.18 -2.90
C LEU A 241 -7.66 -27.73 -1.76
N TRP A 242 -7.96 -26.88 -0.79
CA TRP A 242 -8.65 -27.24 0.43
C TRP A 242 -10.00 -26.54 0.51
N GLU A 243 -11.03 -27.32 0.83
CA GLU A 243 -12.38 -26.84 1.09
C GLU A 243 -12.53 -26.54 2.57
N MET A 244 -12.58 -25.25 2.91
CA MET A 244 -12.67 -24.78 4.29
C MET A 244 -13.91 -25.33 5.02
N GLN A 245 -15.08 -25.31 4.37
CA GLN A 245 -16.36 -25.67 4.99
C GLN A 245 -16.40 -27.13 5.42
N ASN A 246 -15.96 -28.02 4.54
CA ASN A 246 -15.92 -29.48 4.79
C ASN A 246 -14.60 -29.94 5.40
N GLN A 247 -13.65 -29.02 5.60
CA GLN A 247 -12.28 -29.28 6.03
C GLN A 247 -11.58 -30.38 5.21
N SER A 248 -11.92 -30.50 3.93
CA SER A 248 -11.52 -31.61 3.07
C SER A 248 -10.54 -31.19 1.98
N VAL A 249 -9.62 -32.09 1.64
CA VAL A 249 -8.71 -31.88 0.51
C VAL A 249 -9.41 -32.27 -0.78
N MET A 250 -9.64 -31.29 -1.65
CA MET A 250 -10.30 -31.48 -2.95
C MET A 250 -9.33 -31.97 -4.02
N LEU A 251 -8.12 -31.42 -4.02
CA LEU A 251 -7.08 -31.74 -4.98
C LEU A 251 -5.73 -31.69 -4.29
N ARG A 252 -4.88 -32.65 -4.59
CA ARG A 252 -3.45 -32.60 -4.25
C ARG A 252 -2.67 -33.04 -5.48
N LYS A 253 -1.88 -32.12 -6.05
CA LYS A 253 -1.10 -32.38 -7.26
C LYS A 253 0.32 -31.86 -7.09
N ARG A 254 1.31 -32.67 -7.47
CA ARG A 254 2.70 -32.23 -7.58
C ARG A 254 2.87 -31.47 -8.88
N LEU A 255 3.27 -30.21 -8.80
CA LEU A 255 3.51 -29.35 -9.96
C LEU A 255 5.01 -29.12 -10.19
N SER A 256 5.80 -29.11 -9.12
CA SER A 256 7.24 -28.88 -9.15
C SER A 256 7.97 -29.88 -8.24
N ARG A 257 9.30 -29.95 -8.37
CA ARG A 257 10.18 -30.70 -7.47
C ARG A 257 10.66 -29.83 -6.31
N ARG A 258 10.69 -28.50 -6.48
CA ARG A 258 11.07 -27.54 -5.44
C ARG A 258 9.88 -26.74 -4.89
N LEU A 259 10.22 -25.93 -3.90
CA LEU A 259 9.39 -24.92 -3.24
C LEU A 259 8.44 -24.19 -4.19
N ILE A 260 7.14 -24.19 -3.87
CA ILE A 260 6.19 -23.23 -4.43
C ILE A 260 6.41 -21.87 -3.77
N THR A 261 6.76 -20.84 -4.54
CA THR A 261 7.10 -19.52 -4.01
C THR A 261 5.93 -18.55 -3.99
N LYS A 262 5.03 -18.66 -4.96
CA LYS A 262 3.85 -17.81 -5.06
C LYS A 262 2.74 -18.52 -5.80
N MET A 263 1.51 -18.18 -5.44
CA MET A 263 0.32 -18.54 -6.19
C MET A 263 -0.54 -17.30 -6.39
N GLN A 264 -1.26 -17.24 -7.49
CA GLN A 264 -2.21 -16.18 -7.76
C GLN A 264 -3.30 -16.69 -8.69
N SER A 265 -4.57 -16.38 -8.40
CA SER A 265 -5.69 -16.71 -9.27
C SER A 265 -6.09 -15.52 -10.14
N ARG A 266 -6.38 -15.76 -11.42
CA ARG A 266 -7.06 -14.79 -12.30
C ARG A 266 -8.08 -15.53 -13.15
N ASN A 267 -9.32 -15.03 -13.14
CA ASN A 267 -10.46 -15.70 -13.76
C ASN A 267 -10.60 -17.14 -13.23
N GLN A 268 -10.58 -18.14 -14.10
CA GLN A 268 -10.70 -19.56 -13.75
C GLN A 268 -9.33 -20.27 -13.65
N LEU A 269 -8.23 -19.52 -13.66
CA LEU A 269 -6.87 -20.08 -13.65
C LEU A 269 -6.15 -19.78 -12.33
N LEU A 270 -5.40 -20.77 -11.84
CA LEU A 270 -4.45 -20.63 -10.74
C LEU A 270 -3.03 -20.69 -11.30
N TYR A 271 -2.33 -19.57 -11.22
CA TYR A 271 -0.92 -19.44 -11.59
C TYR A 271 -0.06 -19.82 -10.39
N VAL A 272 0.99 -20.61 -10.64
CA VAL A 272 1.87 -21.15 -9.61
C VAL A 272 3.32 -20.89 -10.04
N ALA A 273 4.11 -20.29 -9.16
CA ALA A 273 5.53 -20.07 -9.35
C ALA A 273 6.34 -21.00 -8.45
N SER A 274 7.47 -21.49 -8.94
CA SER A 274 8.38 -22.36 -8.19
C SER A 274 9.84 -21.99 -8.49
N LEU A 275 10.78 -22.46 -7.66
CA LEU A 275 12.23 -22.32 -7.90
C LEU A 275 12.83 -23.46 -8.73
N ASP A 276 11.99 -24.22 -9.45
CA ASP A 276 12.48 -25.14 -10.46
C ASP A 276 13.07 -24.33 -11.61
N THR A 277 14.34 -24.60 -11.91
CA THR A 277 15.03 -24.20 -13.14
C THR A 277 14.71 -25.18 -14.25
#